data_AF-A0A1B8XSB7-F1
#
_entry.id   AF-A0A1B8XSB7-F1
#
_cell.length_a   1.000
_cell.length_b   1.000
_cell.length_c   1.000
_cell.angle_alpha   90.00
_cell.angle_beta   90.00
_cell.angle_gamma   90.00
#
_symmetry.space_group_name_H-M   'P 1'
#
loop_
_entity.id
_entity.type
_entity.pdbx_description
1 polymer ?
#
loop_
_entity_poly.entity_id
_entity_poly.type
_entity_poly.pdbx_seq_one_letter_code
_entity_poly.pdbx_strand_id
1 'polypeptide(L)'
;MVLEGSAEGRVIMAVRLLKALWESGLITLDQMNRGFQRVYGELPDLSLDVPLAHVVLEKLVDLCYQEGIITQQLRDQCPSR
;
A
#
# COMPACT_ATOMS: atom_id res chain seq x y z
N MET A 1 4.10 -11.63 -5.33
CA MET A 1 3.23 -10.48 -4.94
C MET A 1 3.99 -9.16 -5.06
N VAL A 2 3.35 -7.99 -5.02
CA VAL A 2 4.02 -6.66 -5.22
C VAL A 2 5.30 -6.51 -4.36
N LEU A 3 5.26 -7.10 -3.17
CA LEU A 3 6.35 -7.12 -2.18
C LEU A 3 7.53 -8.08 -2.51
N GLU A 4 7.46 -8.92 -3.56
CA GLU A 4 8.46 -9.95 -3.87
C GLU A 4 9.22 -9.67 -5.19
N GLY A 5 10.52 -9.31 -5.13
CA GLY A 5 11.44 -9.18 -6.30
C GLY A 5 11.84 -7.74 -6.68
N SER A 6 12.45 -7.48 -7.86
CA SER A 6 12.88 -6.13 -8.32
C SER A 6 11.78 -5.07 -8.11
N ALA A 7 11.98 -4.20 -7.11
CA ALA A 7 10.88 -3.68 -6.27
C ALA A 7 10.13 -2.47 -6.85
N GLU A 8 10.80 -1.64 -7.65
CA GLU A 8 10.26 -0.33 -8.00
C GLU A 8 9.14 -0.40 -9.06
N GLY A 9 9.35 -1.20 -10.10
CA GLY A 9 8.35 -1.36 -11.17
C GLY A 9 7.03 -1.94 -10.68
N ARG A 10 7.06 -2.90 -9.74
CA ARG A 10 5.84 -3.52 -9.21
C ARG A 10 5.06 -2.59 -8.29
N VAL A 11 5.75 -1.79 -7.47
CA VAL A 11 5.10 -0.76 -6.65
C VAL A 11 4.38 0.25 -7.55
N ILE A 12 5.04 0.75 -8.60
CA ILE A 12 4.42 1.70 -9.54
C ILE A 12 3.20 1.09 -10.23
N MET A 13 3.28 -0.16 -10.69
CA MET A 13 2.14 -0.85 -11.31
C MET A 13 0.97 -1.01 -10.32
N ALA A 14 1.25 -1.34 -9.06
CA ALA A 14 0.22 -1.46 -8.03
C ALA A 14 -0.48 -0.13 -7.76
N VAL A 15 0.28 0.96 -7.62
CA VAL A 15 -0.26 2.32 -7.44
C VAL A 15 -1.17 2.70 -8.62
N ARG A 16 -0.71 2.45 -9.86
CA ARG A 16 -1.50 2.74 -11.06
C ARG A 16 -2.83 1.98 -11.10
N LEU A 17 -2.81 0.70 -10.71
CA LEU A 17 -4.02 -0.10 -10.64
C LEU A 17 -4.98 0.43 -9.56
N LEU A 18 -4.49 0.67 -8.36
CA LEU A 18 -5.30 1.20 -7.25
C LEU A 18 -5.92 2.56 -7.61
N LYS A 19 -5.16 3.42 -8.28
CA LYS A 19 -5.65 4.70 -8.80
C LYS A 19 -6.78 4.52 -9.82
N ALA A 20 -6.60 3.65 -10.81
CA ALA A 20 -7.66 3.40 -11.79
C ALA A 20 -8.95 2.84 -11.16
N LEU A 21 -8.81 1.97 -10.15
CA LEU A 21 -9.96 1.42 -9.41
C LEU A 21 -10.64 2.45 -8.50
N TRP A 22 -9.88 3.39 -7.94
CA TRP A 22 -10.40 4.52 -7.18
C TRP A 22 -11.15 5.51 -8.06
N GLU A 23 -10.54 5.97 -9.16
CA GLU A 23 -11.12 6.95 -10.09
C GLU A 23 -12.39 6.43 -10.80
N SER A 24 -12.47 5.11 -11.02
CA SER A 24 -13.67 4.48 -11.57
C SER A 24 -14.79 4.26 -10.53
N GLY A 25 -14.54 4.52 -9.25
CA GLY A 25 -15.48 4.26 -8.16
C GLY A 25 -15.70 2.76 -7.85
N LEU A 26 -14.89 1.86 -8.44
CA LEU A 26 -14.97 0.42 -8.19
C LEU A 26 -14.51 0.04 -6.78
N ILE A 27 -13.53 0.77 -6.24
CA ILE A 27 -13.09 0.66 -4.84
C ILE A 27 -13.54 1.91 -4.09
N THR A 28 -14.38 1.70 -3.09
CA THR A 28 -14.83 2.78 -2.18
C THR A 28 -13.75 3.14 -1.16
N LEU A 29 -13.87 4.32 -0.54
CA LEU A 29 -12.92 4.81 0.48
C LEU A 29 -12.78 3.80 1.63
N ASP A 30 -13.92 3.25 2.05
CA ASP A 30 -14.01 2.28 3.13
C ASP A 30 -13.34 0.93 2.76
N GLN A 31 -13.50 0.48 1.51
CA GLN A 31 -12.77 -0.70 1.01
C GLN A 31 -11.26 -0.46 0.91
N MET A 32 -10.85 0.73 0.44
CA MET A 32 -9.43 1.11 0.36
C MET A 32 -8.80 1.13 1.76
N ASN A 33 -9.43 1.81 2.72
CA ASN A 33 -8.95 1.91 4.10
C ASN A 33 -8.79 0.53 4.74
N ARG A 34 -9.83 -0.32 4.66
CA ARG A 34 -9.74 -1.69 5.21
C ARG A 34 -8.66 -2.54 4.54
N GLY A 35 -8.45 -2.36 3.24
CA GLY A 35 -7.39 -3.05 2.49
C GLY A 35 -6.01 -2.74 3.07
N PHE A 36 -5.68 -1.46 3.23
CA PHE A 36 -4.41 -1.03 3.82
C PHE A 36 -4.28 -1.45 5.29
N GLN A 37 -5.32 -1.26 6.10
CA GLN A 37 -5.29 -1.66 7.52
C GLN A 37 -5.03 -3.15 7.72
N ARG A 38 -5.56 -4.01 6.84
CA ARG A 38 -5.24 -5.44 6.85
C ARG A 38 -3.76 -5.69 6.58
N VAL A 39 -3.18 -5.03 5.57
CA VAL A 39 -1.75 -5.16 5.28
C VAL A 39 -0.90 -4.65 6.44
N TYR A 40 -1.31 -3.59 7.12
CA TYR A 40 -0.62 -3.05 8.29
C TYR A 40 -0.61 -4.04 9.46
N GLY A 41 -1.74 -4.72 9.71
CA GLY A 41 -1.83 -5.73 10.76
C GLY A 41 -0.97 -6.97 10.51
N GLU A 42 -0.85 -7.39 9.26
CA GLU A 42 -0.08 -8.58 8.85
C GLU A 42 1.39 -8.27 8.54
N LEU A 43 1.80 -6.99 8.57
CA LEU A 43 3.16 -6.56 8.22
C LEU A 43 4.28 -7.24 9.05
N PRO A 44 4.13 -7.48 10.37
CA PRO A 44 5.13 -8.19 11.15
C PRO A 44 5.37 -9.61 10.62
N ASP A 45 4.30 -10.33 10.30
CA ASP A 45 4.37 -11.70 9.79
C ASP A 45 4.93 -11.73 8.35
N LEU A 46 4.48 -10.82 7.49
CA LEU A 46 5.03 -10.65 6.14
C LEU A 46 6.53 -10.34 6.13
N SER A 47 7.03 -9.69 7.19
CA SER A 47 8.44 -9.33 7.31
C SER A 47 9.34 -10.52 7.67
N LEU A 48 8.77 -11.62 8.15
CA LEU A 48 9.49 -12.88 8.37
C LEU A 48 9.92 -13.49 7.04
N ASP A 49 9.03 -13.44 6.04
CA ASP A 49 9.29 -13.96 4.69
C ASP A 49 10.01 -12.94 3.80
N VAL A 50 9.68 -11.66 3.95
CA VAL A 50 10.22 -10.55 3.14
C VAL A 50 10.85 -9.50 4.04
N PRO A 51 12.18 -9.54 4.28
CA PRO A 51 12.86 -8.64 5.22
C PRO A 51 12.69 -7.13 4.92
N LEU A 52 12.40 -6.78 3.67
CA LEU A 52 12.19 -5.41 3.20
C LEU A 52 10.72 -5.01 3.10
N ALA A 53 9.78 -5.81 3.63
CA ALA A 53 8.34 -5.56 3.49
C ALA A 53 7.94 -4.17 4.01
N HIS A 54 8.48 -3.74 5.15
CA HIS A 54 8.26 -2.40 5.72
C HIS A 54 8.65 -1.29 4.73
N VAL A 55 9.86 -1.37 4.18
CA VAL A 55 10.39 -0.35 3.25
C VAL A 55 9.55 -0.29 1.97
N VAL A 56 9.16 -1.46 1.44
CA VAL A 56 8.33 -1.52 0.23
C VAL A 56 6.92 -0.99 0.50
N LEU A 57 6.34 -1.30 1.66
CA LEU A 57 5.02 -0.82 2.06
C LEU A 57 5.02 0.70 2.29
N GLU A 58 6.00 1.24 3.01
CA GLU A 58 6.14 2.69 3.20
C GLU A 58 6.19 3.42 1.86
N LYS A 59 7.01 2.94 0.92
CA LYS A 59 7.09 3.50 -0.44
C LYS A 59 5.75 3.41 -1.18
N LEU A 60 5.04 2.27 -1.07
CA LEU A 60 3.73 2.10 -1.68
C LEU A 60 2.72 3.11 -1.11
N VAL A 61 2.66 3.25 0.21
CA VAL A 61 1.75 4.15 0.93
C VAL A 61 2.03 5.60 0.58
N ASP A 62 3.30 6.02 0.55
CA ASP A 62 3.68 7.38 0.17
C ASP A 62 3.26 7.72 -1.26
N LEU A 63 3.48 6.81 -2.21
CA LEU A 63 3.05 7.01 -3.60
C LEU A 63 1.52 7.05 -3.70
N CYS A 64 0.81 6.19 -2.98
CA CYS A 64 -0.66 6.22 -2.94
C CYS A 64 -1.19 7.56 -2.36
N TYR A 65 -0.52 8.10 -1.35
CA TYR A 65 -0.88 9.40 -0.79
C TYR A 65 -0.61 10.55 -1.78
N GLN A 66 0.53 10.52 -2.46
CA GLN A 66 0.86 11.51 -3.51
C GLN A 66 -0.15 11.50 -4.67
N GLU A 67 -0.67 10.32 -5.03
CA GLU A 67 -1.69 10.16 -6.06
C GLU A 67 -3.12 10.49 -5.57
N GLY A 68 -3.30 10.84 -4.29
CA GLY A 68 -4.59 11.24 -3.72
C GLY A 68 -5.61 10.11 -3.56
N ILE A 69 -5.15 8.85 -3.56
CA ILE A 69 -6.03 7.66 -3.47
C ILE A 69 -6.25 7.19 -2.02
N ILE A 70 -5.47 7.71 -1.07
CA ILE A 70 -5.61 7.45 0.37
C ILE A 70 -5.56 8.76 1.16
N THR A 71 -6.13 8.75 2.36
CA THR A 71 -6.14 9.92 3.25
C THR A 71 -4.81 10.06 4.00
N GLN A 72 -4.53 11.28 4.48
CA GLN A 72 -3.39 11.52 5.37
C GLN A 72 -3.49 10.65 6.64
N GLN A 73 -4.68 10.51 7.21
CA GLN A 73 -4.91 9.67 8.38
C GLN A 73 -4.50 8.21 8.14
N LEU A 74 -4.78 7.65 6.95
CA LEU A 74 -4.38 6.28 6.62
C LEU A 74 -2.87 6.16 6.43
N ARG A 75 -2.25 7.16 5.79
CA ARG A 75 -0.78 7.23 5.65
C ARG A 75 -0.09 7.23 7.00
N ASP A 76 -0.55 8.07 7.92
CA ASP A 76 0.05 8.24 9.25
C ASP A 76 -0.11 6.99 10.13
N GLN A 77 -1.03 6.08 9.79
CA GLN A 77 -1.20 4.77 10.45
C GLN A 77 -0.25 3.70 9.93
N CYS A 78 0.54 3.96 8.89
CA CYS A 78 1.50 2.99 8.36
C CYS A 78 2.52 2.64 9.45
N PRO A 79 2.66 1.35 9.83
CA PRO A 79 3.62 0.95 10.84
C PRO A 79 5.03 1.26 10.35
N SER A 80 5.71 2.16 11.07
CA SER A 80 7.13 2.43 10.89
C SER A 80 7.93 1.48 11.80
N ARG A 81 9.08 1.04 11.30
CA ARG A 81 9.95 0.07 11.98
C ARG A 81 10.54 0.60 13.29
#